data_AF-A0AAT9E1H4-F1
#
_entry.id   AF-A0AAT9E1H4-F1
#
_cell.length_a   1.000
_cell.length_b   1.000
_cell.length_c   1.000
_cell.angle_alpha   90.00
_cell.angle_beta   90.00
_cell.angle_gamma   90.00
#
_symmetry.space_group_name_H-M   'P 1'
#
loop_
_entity.id
_entity.type
_entity.pdbx_description
1 polymer ?
#
loop_
_entity_poly.entity_id
_entity_poly.type
_entity_poly.pdbx_seq_one_letter_code
_entity_poly.pdbx_strand_id
1 'polypeptide(L)'
;MKERPVKPANEMNPGTSKRLEILKVSLAKKESQFNERLQAHFDTVKLANGQPLNDKRNGQATLNRWDKQSDSLRRLEGSIQRTKDAIEREEMKIATASMVSIPEFMQKAIDDGLITQWRKFPRFFFVNGVKHGRIVLDEQSGAIGHRYLSKVSKEEYPVFRDVFNKLNKQCRDSQHG
;
A
#
# COMPACT_ATOMS: atom_id res chain seq x y z
N MET A 1 -4.51 39.32 1.67
CA MET A 1 -4.83 38.02 1.04
C MET A 1 -3.67 37.07 1.34
N LYS A 2 -3.89 36.02 2.15
CA LYS A 2 -2.84 35.02 2.43
C LYS A 2 -2.92 33.95 1.35
N GLU A 3 -1.88 33.86 0.52
CA GLU A 3 -1.72 32.79 -0.45
C GLU A 3 -1.76 31.44 0.27
N ARG A 4 -2.65 30.55 -0.17
CA ARG A 4 -2.64 29.16 0.28
C ARG A 4 -1.45 28.47 -0.37
N PRO A 5 -0.63 27.72 0.39
CA PRO A 5 0.44 26.94 -0.23
C PRO A 5 -0.19 25.91 -1.15
N VAL A 6 0.13 26.03 -2.45
CA VAL A 6 -0.16 25.01 -3.45
C VAL A 6 0.62 23.78 -3.02
N LYS A 7 -0.07 22.70 -2.65
CA LYS A 7 0.57 21.42 -2.37
C LYS A 7 1.34 21.00 -3.63
N PRO A 8 2.63 20.64 -3.54
CA PRO A 8 3.35 20.18 -4.72
C PRO A 8 2.65 18.94 -5.27
N ALA A 9 2.56 18.89 -6.61
CA ALA A 9 2.08 17.74 -7.33
C ALA A 9 2.85 16.51 -6.85
N ASN A 10 2.09 15.46 -6.54
CA ASN A 10 2.53 14.20 -5.98
C ASN A 10 3.79 13.69 -6.72
N GLU A 11 4.96 13.85 -6.10
CA GLU A 11 6.15 13.08 -6.44
C GLU A 11 5.84 11.62 -6.11
N MET A 12 5.22 10.93 -7.07
CA MET A 12 4.98 9.49 -7.02
C MET A 12 6.35 8.82 -7.08
N ASN A 13 6.94 8.60 -5.91
CA ASN A 13 8.14 7.81 -5.78
C ASN A 13 7.81 6.42 -6.38
N PRO A 14 8.56 5.93 -7.39
CA PRO A 14 8.18 4.71 -8.12
C PRO A 14 8.11 3.45 -7.23
N GLY A 15 8.55 3.54 -5.97
CA GLY A 15 8.41 2.52 -4.94
C GLY A 15 7.23 2.66 -3.96
N THR A 16 6.39 3.70 -4.04
CA THR A 16 5.30 3.92 -3.07
C THR A 16 3.90 3.78 -3.67
N SER A 17 3.16 2.79 -3.15
CA SER A 17 1.73 2.62 -3.41
C SER A 17 0.92 3.62 -2.58
N LYS A 18 -0.14 4.23 -3.14
CA LYS A 18 -1.12 5.02 -2.36
C LYS A 18 -1.62 4.27 -1.11
N ARG A 19 -1.79 2.94 -1.23
CA ARG A 19 -2.18 2.10 -0.10
C ARG A 19 -1.07 2.02 0.97
N LEU A 20 0.18 1.90 0.55
CA LEU A 20 1.34 1.88 1.45
C LEU A 20 1.46 3.19 2.23
N GLU A 21 1.27 4.33 1.57
CA GLU A 21 1.26 5.65 2.21
C GLU A 21 0.17 5.75 3.29
N ILE A 22 -1.06 5.35 2.96
CA ILE A 22 -2.18 5.35 3.91
C ILE A 22 -1.86 4.47 5.12
N LEU A 23 -1.25 3.29 4.89
CA LEU A 23 -0.87 2.39 5.98
C LEU A 23 0.21 3.00 6.88
N LYS A 24 1.24 3.65 6.31
CA LYS A 24 2.30 4.33 7.07
C LYS A 24 1.75 5.49 7.90
N VAL A 25 0.87 6.30 7.33
CA VAL A 25 0.15 7.37 8.07
C VAL A 25 -0.72 6.78 9.19
N SER A 26 -1.40 5.67 8.91
CA SER A 26 -2.23 4.99 9.91
C SER A 26 -1.39 4.41 11.05
N LEU A 27 -0.20 3.89 10.76
CA LEU A 27 0.74 3.37 11.74
C LEU A 27 1.20 4.49 12.68
N ALA A 28 1.70 5.60 12.12
CA ALA A 28 2.18 6.74 12.91
C ALA A 28 1.12 7.28 13.87
N LYS A 29 -0.15 7.38 13.42
CA LYS A 29 -1.26 7.80 14.27
C LYS A 29 -1.51 6.83 15.44
N LYS A 30 -1.45 5.52 15.19
CA LYS A 30 -1.65 4.51 16.25
C LYS A 30 -0.50 4.49 17.24
N GLU A 31 0.73 4.66 16.76
CA GLU A 31 1.92 4.75 17.63
C GLU A 31 1.87 6.01 18.52
N SER A 32 1.47 7.17 17.97
CA SER A 32 1.21 8.38 18.77
C SER A 32 0.17 8.13 19.86
N GLN A 33 -0.97 7.55 19.49
CA GLN A 33 -2.05 7.26 20.44
C GLN A 33 -1.62 6.25 21.52
N PHE A 34 -0.80 5.26 21.17
CA PHE A 34 -0.24 4.32 22.13
C PHE A 34 0.68 5.02 23.12
N ASN A 35 1.59 5.87 22.63
CA ASN A 35 2.51 6.62 23.48
C ASN A 35 1.76 7.57 24.42
N GLU A 36 0.74 8.27 23.95
CA GLU A 36 -0.12 9.12 24.77
C GLU A 36 -0.80 8.33 25.89
N ARG A 37 -1.36 7.15 25.59
CA ARG A 37 -1.99 6.28 26.60
C ARG A 37 -0.99 5.68 27.57
N LEU A 38 0.21 5.34 27.09
CA LEU A 38 1.28 4.81 27.91
C LEU A 38 1.74 5.86 28.92
N GLN A 39 1.93 7.10 28.46
CA GLN A 39 2.25 8.22 29.35
C GLN A 39 1.15 8.45 30.39
N ALA A 40 -0.12 8.49 29.96
CA ALA A 40 -1.24 8.63 30.88
C ALA A 40 -1.31 7.50 31.92
N HIS A 41 -1.00 6.25 31.54
CA HIS A 41 -0.90 5.14 32.49
C HIS A 41 0.19 5.40 33.52
N PHE A 42 1.41 5.75 33.09
CA PHE A 42 2.51 6.08 34.00
C PHE A 42 2.20 7.26 34.92
N ASP A 43 1.56 8.31 34.42
CA ASP A 43 1.15 9.46 35.22
C ASP A 43 0.15 9.02 36.31
N THR A 44 -0.81 8.15 35.98
CA THR A 44 -1.74 7.63 36.99
C THR A 44 -1.09 6.72 38.02
N VAL A 45 -0.07 5.94 37.64
CA VAL A 45 0.70 5.12 38.57
C VAL A 45 1.53 6.01 39.50
N LYS A 46 2.19 7.04 38.96
CA LYS A 46 3.00 7.99 39.71
C LYS A 46 2.17 8.79 40.72
N LEU A 47 1.00 9.29 40.32
CA LEU A 47 0.07 10.02 41.21
C LEU A 47 -0.32 9.20 42.44
N ALA A 48 -0.42 7.88 42.29
CA ALA A 48 -0.85 7.01 43.37
C ALA A 48 0.26 6.76 44.42
N ASN A 49 1.53 7.12 44.14
CA ASN A 49 2.67 7.06 45.09
C ASN A 49 2.79 5.74 45.90
N GLY A 50 2.42 4.59 45.32
CA GLY A 50 2.41 3.30 46.05
C GLY A 50 1.31 3.14 47.11
N GLN A 51 0.46 4.15 47.35
CA GLN A 51 -0.70 4.07 48.24
C GLN A 51 -1.76 3.03 47.87
N PRO A 52 -2.09 2.74 46.59
CA PRO A 52 -3.22 1.85 46.29
C PRO A 52 -2.98 0.40 46.70
N LEU A 53 -1.72 0.00 46.93
CA LEU A 53 -1.38 -1.31 47.48
C LEU A 53 -1.59 -1.38 49.01
N ASN A 54 -1.60 -0.23 49.70
CA ASN A 54 -1.78 -0.12 51.15
C ASN A 54 -3.18 0.39 51.56
N ASP A 55 -3.97 0.90 50.61
CA ASP A 55 -5.34 1.36 50.84
C ASP A 55 -6.33 0.18 50.83
N LYS A 56 -6.76 -0.25 52.02
CA LYS A 56 -7.71 -1.36 52.21
C LYS A 56 -9.14 -1.08 51.73
N ARG A 57 -9.54 0.17 51.48
CA ARG A 57 -10.92 0.50 51.06
C ARG A 57 -11.03 0.81 49.57
N ASN A 58 -10.07 1.54 48.98
CA ASN A 58 -10.15 1.96 47.57
C ASN A 58 -9.04 1.39 46.67
N GLY A 59 -8.14 0.54 47.19
CA GLY A 59 -7.07 -0.07 46.42
C GLY A 59 -7.56 -0.84 45.18
N GLN A 60 -8.61 -1.65 45.33
CA GLN A 60 -9.17 -2.44 44.23
C GLN A 60 -9.70 -1.57 43.08
N ALA A 61 -10.32 -0.43 43.37
CA ALA A 61 -10.83 0.47 42.34
C ALA A 61 -9.69 1.08 41.51
N THR A 62 -8.54 1.34 42.13
CA THR A 62 -7.34 1.83 41.45
C THR A 62 -6.71 0.75 40.59
N LEU A 63 -6.56 -0.48 41.11
CA LEU A 63 -6.05 -1.63 40.36
C LEU A 63 -6.92 -1.92 39.13
N ASN A 64 -8.25 -1.95 39.30
CA ASN A 64 -9.19 -2.14 38.18
C ASN A 64 -9.04 -1.05 37.09
N ARG A 65 -8.67 0.19 37.47
CA ARG A 65 -8.41 1.27 36.51
C ARG A 65 -7.11 1.01 35.74
N TRP A 66 -6.05 0.60 36.43
CA TRP A 66 -4.77 0.26 35.80
C TRP A 66 -4.87 -0.95 34.88
N ASP A 67 -5.66 -1.96 35.26
CA ASP A 67 -5.93 -3.13 34.41
C ASP A 67 -6.66 -2.70 33.13
N LYS A 68 -7.68 -1.85 33.24
CA LYS A 68 -8.38 -1.30 32.05
C LYS A 68 -7.46 -0.51 31.13
N GLN A 69 -6.55 0.28 31.69
CA GLN A 69 -5.55 1.03 30.91
C GLN A 69 -4.57 0.07 30.22
N SER A 70 -4.07 -0.94 30.95
CA SER A 70 -3.19 -1.99 30.41
C SER A 70 -3.84 -2.79 29.29
N ASP A 71 -5.11 -3.18 29.46
CA ASP A 71 -5.86 -3.87 28.42
C ASP A 71 -6.10 -2.99 27.20
N SER A 72 -6.32 -1.68 27.40
CA SER A 72 -6.41 -0.74 26.29
C SER A 72 -5.09 -0.63 25.52
N LEU A 73 -3.95 -0.61 26.20
CA LEU A 73 -2.62 -0.61 25.60
C LEU A 73 -2.36 -1.89 24.80
N ARG A 74 -2.63 -3.07 25.37
CA ARG A 74 -2.50 -4.37 24.68
C ARG A 74 -3.33 -4.43 23.39
N ARG A 75 -4.56 -3.92 23.43
CA ARG A 75 -5.43 -3.86 22.24
C ARG A 75 -4.86 -2.92 21.16
N LEU A 76 -4.31 -1.77 21.55
CA LEU A 76 -3.66 -0.85 20.63
C LEU A 76 -2.40 -1.46 20.02
N GLU A 77 -1.56 -2.09 20.83
CA GLU A 77 -0.36 -2.82 20.39
C GLU A 77 -0.71 -3.88 19.34
N GLY A 78 -1.72 -4.71 19.60
CA GLY A 78 -2.22 -5.67 18.61
C GLY A 78 -2.73 -5.01 17.32
N SER A 79 -3.31 -3.80 17.41
CA SER A 79 -3.70 -3.04 16.23
C SER A 79 -2.53 -2.43 15.46
N ILE A 80 -1.46 -2.03 16.17
CA ILE A 80 -0.20 -1.55 15.58
C ILE A 80 0.44 -2.70 14.81
N GLN A 81 0.57 -3.88 15.44
CA GLN A 81 1.19 -5.04 14.81
C GLN A 81 0.47 -5.43 13.52
N ARG A 82 -0.87 -5.53 13.54
CA ARG A 82 -1.66 -5.79 12.32
C ARG A 82 -1.41 -4.77 11.21
N THR A 83 -1.15 -3.51 11.56
CA THR A 83 -0.82 -2.45 10.59
C THR A 83 0.59 -2.64 10.04
N LYS A 84 1.57 -2.99 10.88
CA LYS A 84 2.94 -3.33 10.46
C LYS A 84 2.95 -4.53 9.50
N ASP A 85 2.26 -5.61 9.83
CA ASP A 85 2.13 -6.78 8.94
C ASP A 85 1.45 -6.42 7.61
N ALA A 86 0.50 -5.47 7.62
CA ALA A 86 -0.16 -5.02 6.39
C ALA A 86 0.79 -4.18 5.51
N ILE A 87 1.67 -3.38 6.12
CA ILE A 87 2.74 -2.65 5.42
C ILE A 87 3.71 -3.62 4.78
N GLU A 88 4.21 -4.59 5.55
CA GLU A 88 5.16 -5.60 5.06
C GLU A 88 4.59 -6.36 3.86
N ARG A 89 3.33 -6.82 3.95
CA ARG A 89 2.66 -7.49 2.81
C ARG A 89 2.51 -6.59 1.58
N GLU A 90 2.33 -5.29 1.76
CA GLU A 90 2.22 -4.34 0.66
C GLU A 90 3.58 -4.05 0.03
N GLU A 91 4.63 -3.91 0.85
CA GLU A 91 6.02 -3.75 0.41
C GLU A 91 6.50 -4.99 -0.33
N MET A 92 6.21 -6.20 0.15
CA MET A 92 6.50 -7.44 -0.57
C MET A 92 5.85 -7.48 -1.96
N LYS A 93 4.58 -7.06 -2.08
CA LYS A 93 3.89 -7.01 -3.39
C LYS A 93 4.55 -6.03 -4.36
N ILE A 94 5.07 -4.91 -3.85
CA ILE A 94 5.79 -3.93 -4.66
C ILE A 94 7.14 -4.52 -5.08
N ALA A 95 7.89 -5.09 -4.14
CA ALA A 95 9.18 -5.72 -4.40
C ALA A 95 9.06 -6.85 -5.44
N THR A 96 8.07 -7.75 -5.31
CA THR A 96 7.80 -8.79 -6.30
C THR A 96 7.51 -8.20 -7.68
N ALA A 97 6.80 -7.07 -7.74
CA ALA A 97 6.49 -6.41 -9.01
C ALA A 97 7.74 -5.82 -9.68
N SER A 98 8.63 -5.22 -8.88
CA SER A 98 9.90 -4.64 -9.33
C SER A 98 10.96 -5.67 -9.71
N MET A 99 10.82 -6.94 -9.32
CA MET A 99 11.75 -8.02 -9.71
C MET A 99 11.64 -8.39 -11.19
N VAL A 100 10.52 -8.12 -11.84
CA VAL A 100 10.36 -8.40 -13.27
C VAL A 100 11.04 -7.31 -14.07
N SER A 101 11.96 -7.71 -14.95
CA SER A 101 12.61 -6.79 -15.89
C SER A 101 11.59 -6.36 -16.95
N ILE A 102 11.16 -5.10 -16.88
CA ILE A 102 10.19 -4.53 -17.80
C ILE A 102 10.94 -3.69 -18.86
N PRO A 103 10.69 -3.91 -20.16
CA PRO A 103 11.24 -3.05 -21.21
C PRO A 103 10.83 -1.58 -21.06
N GLU A 104 11.68 -0.65 -21.49
CA GLU A 104 11.46 0.79 -21.33
C GLU A 104 10.12 1.28 -21.92
N PHE A 105 9.72 0.74 -23.08
CA PHE A 105 8.45 1.12 -23.71
C PHE A 105 7.22 0.72 -22.86
N MET A 106 7.29 -0.40 -22.15
CA MET A 106 6.24 -0.82 -21.22
C MET A 106 6.26 0.03 -19.96
N GLN A 107 7.44 0.37 -19.44
CA GLN A 107 7.56 1.27 -18.29
C GLN A 107 6.94 2.64 -18.60
N LYS A 108 7.27 3.22 -19.77
CA LYS A 108 6.65 4.46 -20.24
C LYS A 108 5.13 4.35 -20.34
N ALA A 109 4.59 3.22 -20.78
CA ALA A 109 3.15 3.02 -20.86
C ALA A 109 2.47 2.88 -19.48
N ILE A 110 3.20 2.43 -18.45
CA ILE A 110 2.74 2.46 -17.06
C ILE A 110 2.72 3.90 -16.56
N ASP A 111 3.78 4.66 -16.82
CA ASP A 111 3.92 6.05 -16.37
C ASP A 111 2.88 6.97 -17.05
N ASP A 112 2.63 6.76 -18.35
CA ASP A 112 1.57 7.42 -19.12
C ASP A 112 0.15 7.01 -18.68
N GLY A 113 0.03 6.00 -17.82
CA GLY A 113 -1.26 5.49 -17.34
C GLY A 113 -2.07 4.78 -18.44
N LEU A 114 -1.43 4.20 -19.45
CA LEU A 114 -2.09 3.38 -20.46
C LEU A 114 -2.36 1.97 -19.95
N ILE A 115 -1.39 1.43 -19.19
CA ILE A 115 -1.46 0.10 -18.61
C ILE A 115 -1.11 0.14 -17.13
N THR A 116 -1.55 -0.88 -16.38
CA THR A 116 -1.17 -1.07 -14.98
C THR A 116 -0.64 -2.47 -14.76
N GLN A 117 0.47 -2.58 -14.01
CA GLN A 117 1.09 -3.86 -13.70
C GLN A 117 0.33 -4.61 -12.59
N TRP A 118 0.13 -5.91 -12.78
CA TRP A 118 -0.49 -6.75 -11.76
C TRP A 118 0.52 -7.22 -10.71
N ARG A 119 0.49 -6.63 -9.52
CA ARG A 119 1.44 -6.98 -8.44
C ARG A 119 1.49 -8.46 -8.01
N LYS A 120 0.40 -9.22 -8.19
CA LYS A 120 0.38 -10.66 -7.87
C LYS A 120 1.07 -11.50 -8.95
N PHE A 121 0.99 -11.06 -10.20
CA PHE A 121 1.56 -11.73 -11.35
C PHE A 121 2.21 -10.67 -12.25
N PRO A 122 3.42 -10.20 -11.92
CA PRO A 122 3.95 -8.94 -12.46
C PRO A 122 4.23 -8.92 -13.96
N ARG A 123 4.24 -10.08 -14.61
CA ARG A 123 4.27 -10.23 -16.07
C ARG A 123 2.96 -9.89 -16.76
N PHE A 124 1.87 -9.75 -16.02
CA PHE A 124 0.55 -9.43 -16.55
C PHE A 124 0.23 -7.96 -16.31
N PHE A 125 -0.33 -7.34 -17.35
CA PHE A 125 -0.68 -5.93 -17.36
C PHE A 125 -2.14 -5.77 -17.77
N PHE A 126 -2.84 -4.85 -17.11
CA PHE A 126 -4.19 -4.45 -17.44
C PHE A 126 -4.16 -3.19 -18.29
N VAL A 127 -5.04 -3.11 -19.29
CA VAL A 127 -5.23 -1.89 -20.06
C VAL A 127 -6.26 -1.02 -19.34
N ASN A 128 -5.92 0.24 -19.09
CA ASN A 128 -6.84 1.16 -18.42
C ASN A 128 -8.07 1.40 -19.32
N GLY A 129 -9.27 1.30 -18.72
CA GLY A 129 -10.54 1.37 -19.46
C GLY A 129 -11.04 0.03 -20.00
N VAL A 130 -10.34 -1.09 -19.76
CA VAL A 130 -10.76 -2.43 -20.21
C VAL A 130 -10.89 -3.36 -19.00
N LYS A 131 -12.09 -3.90 -18.75
CA LYS A 131 -12.33 -4.80 -17.60
C LYS A 131 -11.64 -6.15 -17.69
N HIS A 132 -11.49 -6.64 -18.92
CA HIS A 132 -10.93 -7.94 -19.24
C HIS A 132 -9.79 -7.80 -20.25
N GLY A 133 -9.20 -8.92 -20.67
CA GLY A 133 -8.00 -8.86 -21.50
C GLY A 133 -6.77 -8.46 -20.67
N ARG A 134 -5.64 -9.08 -20.97
CA ARG A 134 -4.38 -8.81 -20.30
C ARG A 134 -3.28 -8.81 -21.33
N ILE A 135 -2.33 -7.90 -21.21
CA ILE A 135 -1.06 -7.96 -21.91
C ILE A 135 -0.12 -8.80 -21.06
N VAL A 136 0.65 -9.68 -21.68
CA VAL A 136 1.59 -10.58 -21.01
C VAL A 136 2.98 -10.36 -21.58
N LEU A 137 3.93 -10.06 -20.70
CA LEU A 137 5.34 -10.00 -21.05
C LEU A 137 5.96 -11.40 -20.92
N ASP A 138 6.65 -11.83 -21.96
CA ASP A 138 7.58 -12.95 -21.90
C ASP A 138 8.98 -12.41 -21.53
N GLU A 139 9.45 -12.74 -20.34
CA GLU A 139 10.74 -12.28 -19.81
C GLU A 139 11.94 -12.81 -20.61
N GLN A 140 11.80 -13.96 -21.26
CA GLN A 140 12.92 -14.58 -21.98
C GLN A 140 13.14 -13.91 -23.34
N SER A 141 12.05 -13.72 -24.07
CA SER A 141 12.08 -13.14 -25.41
C SER A 141 11.92 -11.63 -25.41
N GLY A 142 11.46 -11.03 -24.32
CA GLY A 142 11.03 -9.62 -24.26
C GLY A 142 9.76 -9.33 -25.07
N ALA A 143 9.15 -10.36 -25.67
CA ALA A 143 7.96 -10.22 -26.49
C ALA A 143 6.71 -10.02 -25.63
N ILE A 144 5.72 -9.34 -26.19
CA ILE A 144 4.41 -9.18 -25.56
C ILE A 144 3.34 -9.98 -26.29
N GLY A 145 2.47 -10.62 -25.51
CA GLY A 145 1.29 -11.32 -25.97
C GLY A 145 0.03 -10.82 -25.26
N HIS A 146 -1.10 -11.47 -25.55
CA HIS A 146 -2.36 -11.19 -24.87
C HIS A 146 -3.01 -12.45 -24.29
N ARG A 147 -3.79 -12.30 -23.23
CA ARG A 147 -4.63 -13.35 -22.64
C ARG A 147 -6.04 -12.83 -22.39
N TYR A 148 -7.03 -13.73 -22.42
CA TYR A 148 -8.44 -13.43 -22.11
C TYR A 148 -9.09 -12.38 -23.02
N LEU A 149 -8.62 -12.24 -24.26
CA LEU A 149 -9.19 -11.32 -25.24
C LEU A 149 -10.66 -11.66 -25.54
N SER A 150 -11.03 -12.95 -25.52
CA SER A 150 -12.41 -13.41 -25.72
C SER A 150 -13.39 -12.92 -24.64
N LYS A 151 -12.90 -12.44 -23.50
CA LYS A 151 -13.73 -11.86 -22.43
C LYS A 151 -13.86 -10.34 -22.55
N VAL A 152 -13.13 -9.69 -23.46
CA VAL A 152 -13.23 -8.25 -23.68
C VAL A 152 -14.54 -7.95 -24.39
N SER A 153 -15.29 -6.96 -23.90
CA SER A 153 -16.53 -6.55 -24.54
C SER A 153 -16.26 -5.87 -25.88
N LYS A 154 -17.26 -5.85 -26.77
CA LYS A 154 -17.12 -5.23 -28.11
C LYS A 154 -16.81 -3.73 -28.03
N GLU A 155 -17.29 -3.05 -27.00
CA GLU A 155 -17.07 -1.62 -26.77
C GLU A 155 -15.66 -1.31 -26.26
N GLU A 156 -15.10 -2.18 -25.40
CA GLU A 156 -13.75 -2.01 -24.86
C GLU A 156 -12.66 -2.55 -25.80
N TYR A 157 -13.03 -3.41 -26.75
CA TYR A 157 -12.09 -4.07 -27.67
C TYR A 157 -11.22 -3.09 -28.47
N PRO A 158 -11.74 -1.98 -29.06
CA PRO A 158 -10.92 -1.00 -29.75
C PRO A 158 -9.83 -0.42 -28.85
N VAL A 159 -10.16 -0.07 -27.60
CA VAL A 159 -9.21 0.46 -26.63
C VAL A 159 -8.10 -0.55 -26.35
N PHE A 160 -8.47 -1.82 -26.09
CA PHE A 160 -7.48 -2.88 -25.88
C PHE A 160 -6.59 -3.07 -27.11
N ARG A 161 -7.20 -3.15 -28.30
CA ARG A 161 -6.52 -3.37 -29.58
C ARG A 161 -5.49 -2.28 -29.84
N ASP A 162 -5.88 -1.02 -29.68
CA ASP A 162 -5.03 0.12 -30.02
C ASP A 162 -3.82 0.21 -29.09
N VAL A 163 -4.03 0.03 -27.78
CA VAL A 163 -2.95 -0.03 -26.79
C VAL A 163 -2.02 -1.21 -27.06
N PHE A 164 -2.56 -2.42 -27.27
CA PHE A 164 -1.75 -3.60 -27.55
C PHE A 164 -0.94 -3.45 -28.84
N ASN A 165 -1.55 -2.98 -29.93
CA ASN A 165 -0.86 -2.82 -31.21
C ASN A 165 0.24 -1.75 -31.14
N LYS A 166 -0.01 -0.64 -30.42
CA LYS A 166 0.99 0.39 -30.17
C LYS A 166 2.22 -0.20 -29.46
N LEU A 167 2.00 -0.93 -28.37
CA LEU A 167 3.07 -1.57 -27.61
C LEU A 167 3.79 -2.65 -28.42
N ASN A 168 3.05 -3.43 -29.21
CA ASN A 168 3.63 -4.50 -30.02
C ASN A 168 4.49 -3.96 -31.16
N LYS A 169 4.12 -2.79 -31.73
CA LYS A 169 4.97 -2.07 -32.68
C LYS A 169 6.28 -1.64 -32.02
N GLN A 170 6.21 -0.98 -30.87
CA GLN A 170 7.39 -0.57 -30.11
C GLN A 170 8.28 -1.75 -29.72
N CYS A 171 7.68 -2.87 -29.31
CA CYS A 171 8.40 -4.10 -29.03
C CYS A 171 9.23 -4.58 -30.23
N ARG A 172 8.66 -4.56 -31.45
CA ARG A 172 9.37 -4.95 -32.67
C ARG A 172 10.48 -3.98 -33.03
N ASP A 173 10.21 -2.68 -32.90
CA ASP A 173 11.20 -1.63 -33.17
C ASP A 173 12.40 -1.76 -32.21
N SER A 174 12.18 -2.11 -30.95
CA SER A 174 13.23 -2.35 -29.95
C SER A 174 14.03 -3.65 -30.14
N GLN A 175 13.56 -4.60 -30.96
CA GLN A 175 14.32 -5.83 -31.26
C GLN A 175 15.14 -5.75 -32.56
N HIS A 176 14.91 -4.71 -33.36
CA HIS A 176 15.60 -4.50 -34.64
C HIS A 176 16.59 -3.32 -34.63
N GLY A 177 16.76 -2.64 -33.48
CA GLY A 177 17.81 -1.65 -33.23
C GLY A 177 18.89 -2.22 -32.34
#